data_AF-A0A954Z0J2-F1
#
_entry.id   AF-A0A954Z0J2-F1
#
_cell.length_a   1.000
_cell.length_b   1.000
_cell.length_c   1.000
_cell.angle_alpha   90.00
_cell.angle_beta   90.00
_cell.angle_gamma   90.00
#
_symmetry.space_group_name_H-M   'P 1'
#
loop_
_entity.id
_entity.type
_entity.pdbx_description
1 polymer ?
#
loop_
_entity_poly.entity_id
_entity_poly.type
_entity_poly.pdbx_seq_one_letter_code
_entity_poly.pdbx_strand_id
1 'polypeptide(L)'
;MKIAIVNERIEVWRGGAETSGMEIASLLAERGHDVHIFTTTNAQDVPGISIHTVAPSKVLRTRRMVSFLRRVGEAIAREECDIVHAISPMPTADIYQP
;
A
#
# COMPACT_ATOMS: atom_id res chain seq x y z
N MET A 1 12.44 -6.63 -8.70
CA MET A 1 12.52 -5.82 -7.47
C MET A 1 11.23 -6.02 -6.72
N LYS A 2 11.32 -6.02 -5.40
CA LYS A 2 10.20 -6.12 -4.48
C LYS A 2 9.75 -4.71 -4.12
N ILE A 3 8.53 -4.35 -4.51
CA ILE A 3 8.04 -2.97 -4.44
C ILE A 3 6.86 -2.92 -3.47
N ALA A 4 6.98 -2.10 -2.42
CA ALA A 4 5.87 -1.78 -1.52
C ALA A 4 5.11 -0.56 -2.03
N ILE A 5 3.80 -0.71 -2.21
CA ILE A 5 2.87 0.38 -2.47
C ILE A 5 2.02 0.61 -1.21
N VAL A 6 2.03 1.83 -0.69
CA VAL A 6 1.34 2.19 0.54
C VAL A 6 0.16 3.09 0.25
N ASN A 7 -1.04 2.55 0.44
CA ASN A 7 -2.28 3.29 0.32
C ASN A 7 -3.27 2.88 1.41
N GLU A 8 -3.56 3.77 2.36
CA GLU A 8 -4.46 3.50 3.48
C GLU A 8 -5.79 2.94 3.02
N ARG A 9 -6.32 3.42 1.88
CA ARG A 9 -7.56 2.93 1.31
C ARG A 9 -7.44 2.77 -0.19
N ILE A 10 -7.81 1.59 -0.66
CA ILE A 10 -8.08 1.35 -2.07
C ILE A 10 -9.59 1.19 -2.25
N GLU A 11 -10.20 1.97 -3.14
CA GLU A 11 -11.59 1.74 -3.56
C GLU A 11 -11.58 1.03 -4.92
N VAL A 12 -11.55 -0.31 -4.90
CA VAL A 12 -11.51 -1.15 -6.12
C VAL A 12 -12.78 -1.06 -6.99
N TRP A 13 -13.80 -0.31 -6.55
CA TRP A 13 -15.11 -0.17 -7.25
C TRP A 13 -15.43 1.26 -7.70
N ARG A 14 -14.62 2.28 -7.37
CA ARG A 14 -14.89 3.68 -7.74
C ARG A 14 -13.81 4.18 -8.71
N GLY A 15 -14.22 4.56 -9.92
CA GLY A 15 -13.33 5.15 -10.91
C GLY A 15 -12.87 6.56 -10.49
N GLY A 16 -11.57 6.79 -10.37
CA GLY A 16 -10.97 8.04 -9.90
C GLY A 16 -9.50 7.88 -9.52
N ALA A 17 -8.93 8.84 -8.77
CA ALA A 17 -7.50 8.86 -8.40
C ALA A 17 -6.97 7.55 -7.75
N GLU A 18 -7.84 6.76 -7.12
CA GLU A 18 -7.52 5.44 -6.55
C GLU A 18 -7.30 4.34 -7.61
N THR A 19 -7.82 4.54 -8.83
CA THR A 19 -7.54 3.71 -10.00
C THR A 19 -6.05 3.76 -10.37
N SER A 20 -5.39 4.92 -10.18
CA SER A 20 -3.98 5.09 -10.53
C SER A 20 -3.03 4.21 -9.70
N GLY A 21 -3.31 4.03 -8.41
CA GLY A 21 -2.47 3.20 -7.53
C GLY A 21 -2.51 1.72 -7.90
N MET A 22 -3.70 1.22 -8.23
CA MET A 22 -3.88 -0.15 -8.71
C MET A 22 -3.36 -0.33 -10.14
N GLU A 23 -3.53 0.66 -11.03
CA GLU A 23 -2.96 0.64 -12.38
C GLU A 23 -1.43 0.60 -12.35
N ILE A 24 -0.80 1.43 -11.52
CA ILE A 24 0.65 1.41 -11.30
C ILE A 24 1.08 0.04 -10.79
N ALA A 25 0.39 -0.50 -9.79
CA ALA A 25 0.68 -1.82 -9.24
C ALA A 25 0.63 -2.91 -10.32
N SER A 26 -0.43 -2.92 -11.14
CA SER A 26 -0.59 -3.86 -12.25
C SER A 26 0.50 -3.70 -13.30
N LEU A 27 0.81 -2.47 -13.72
CA LEU A 27 1.85 -2.18 -14.71
C LEU A 27 3.27 -2.54 -14.22
N LEU A 28 3.51 -2.50 -12.91
CA LEU A 28 4.76 -2.96 -12.29
C LEU A 28 4.81 -4.50 -12.24
N ALA A 29 3.71 -5.15 -11.86
CA ALA A 29 3.60 -6.60 -11.84
C ALA A 29 3.77 -7.20 -13.25
N GLU A 30 3.14 -6.59 -14.27
CA GLU A 30 3.28 -6.98 -15.68
C GLU A 30 4.73 -6.84 -16.20
N ARG A 31 5.51 -5.94 -15.60
CA ARG A 31 6.96 -5.81 -15.87
C ARG A 31 7.82 -6.83 -15.12
N GLY A 32 7.21 -7.76 -14.38
CA GLY A 32 7.89 -8.81 -13.64
C GLY A 32 8.44 -8.38 -12.28
N HIS A 33 7.88 -7.33 -11.67
CA HIS A 33 8.20 -6.94 -10.30
C HIS A 33 7.32 -7.69 -9.30
N ASP A 34 7.86 -7.89 -8.09
CA ASP A 34 7.11 -8.47 -6.98
C ASP A 34 6.43 -7.34 -6.21
N VAL A 35 5.13 -7.18 -6.41
CA VAL A 35 4.39 -5.99 -5.94
C VAL A 35 3.58 -6.32 -4.70
N HIS A 36 3.76 -5.51 -3.67
CA HIS A 36 3.08 -5.63 -2.38
C HIS A 36 2.28 -4.36 -2.08
N ILE A 37 0.97 -4.48 -1.88
CA ILE A 37 0.13 -3.36 -1.49
C ILE A 37 -0.17 -3.45 0.00
N PHE A 38 0.10 -2.39 0.76
CA PHE A 38 -0.25 -2.28 2.17
C PHE A 38 -1.42 -1.31 2.34
N THR A 39 -2.56 -1.81 2.81
CA THR A 39 -3.80 -1.05 2.89
C THR A 39 -4.66 -1.46 4.08
N THR A 40 -5.66 -0.64 4.45
CA THR A 40 -6.70 -1.04 5.41
C THR A 40 -7.94 -1.62 4.73
N THR A 41 -8.07 -1.48 3.41
CA THR A 41 -9.17 -2.08 2.66
C THR A 41 -8.97 -3.58 2.55
N ASN A 42 -9.98 -4.36 2.93
CA ASN A 42 -10.00 -5.78 2.62
C ASN A 42 -10.35 -5.96 1.14
N ALA A 43 -9.37 -6.34 0.33
CA ALA A 43 -9.54 -6.58 -1.11
C ALA A 43 -9.20 -8.03 -1.44
N GLN A 44 -9.75 -8.54 -2.54
CA GLN A 44 -9.36 -9.84 -3.07
C GLN A 44 -7.97 -9.77 -3.69
N ASP A 45 -7.25 -10.89 -3.63
CA ASP A 45 -5.96 -11.02 -4.29
C ASP A 45 -6.08 -10.74 -5.79
N VAL A 46 -5.13 -9.96 -6.31
CA VAL A 46 -5.02 -9.66 -7.72
C VAL A 46 -3.85 -10.46 -8.29
N PRO A 47 -3.97 -11.10 -9.47
CA PRO A 47 -2.87 -11.84 -10.06
C PRO A 47 -1.59 -11.00 -10.15
N GLY A 48 -0.49 -11.50 -9.59
CA GLY A 48 0.81 -10.80 -9.60
C GLY A 48 0.96 -9.70 -8.55
N ILE A 49 -0.02 -9.48 -7.68
CA ILE A 49 0.01 -8.46 -6.63
C ILE A 49 -0.37 -9.08 -5.29
N SER A 50 0.51 -8.98 -4.30
CA SER A 50 0.23 -9.40 -2.93
C SER A 50 -0.42 -8.28 -2.15
N ILE A 51 -1.64 -8.48 -1.63
CA ILE A 51 -2.35 -7.47 -0.83
C ILE A 51 -2.23 -7.79 0.66
N HIS A 52 -1.58 -6.90 1.39
CA HIS A 52 -1.41 -6.94 2.84
C HIS A 52 -2.44 -6.03 3.52
N THR A 53 -3.51 -6.63 4.05
CA THR A 53 -4.51 -5.89 4.82
C THR A 53 -4.02 -5.63 6.24
N VAL A 54 -3.72 -4.37 6.54
CA VAL A 54 -3.36 -3.90 7.88
C VAL A 54 -4.62 -3.54 8.64
N ALA A 55 -4.87 -4.26 9.75
CA ALA A 55 -6.06 -4.03 10.55
C ALA A 55 -6.17 -2.55 10.98
N PRO A 56 -7.34 -1.91 10.78
CA PRO A 56 -7.54 -0.54 11.20
C PRO A 56 -7.42 -0.43 12.72
N SER A 57 -6.82 0.65 13.18
CA SER A 57 -6.61 0.85 14.61
C SER A 57 -7.89 1.32 15.29
N LYS A 58 -8.23 0.71 16.45
CA LYS A 58 -9.39 1.09 17.28
C LYS A 58 -9.16 2.34 18.13
N VAL A 59 -7.97 2.97 18.04
CA VAL A 59 -7.66 4.22 18.75
C VAL A 59 -8.46 5.41 18.21
N LEU A 60 -8.44 6.51 18.97
CA LEU A 60 -8.96 7.81 18.58
C LEU A 60 -8.62 8.15 17.12
N ARG A 61 -9.59 8.72 16.40
CA ARG A 61 -9.52 9.04 14.97
C ARG A 61 -8.23 9.78 14.58
N THR A 62 -7.74 10.67 15.43
CA THR A 62 -6.52 11.47 15.22
C THR A 62 -5.23 10.65 15.21
N ARG A 63 -5.20 9.46 15.83
CA ARG A 63 -4.03 8.57 15.86
C ARG A 63 -4.11 7.42 14.88
N ARG A 64 -5.18 7.33 14.09
CA ARG A 64 -5.41 6.22 13.17
C ARG A 64 -4.33 6.14 12.10
N MET A 65 -4.03 7.26 11.43
CA MET A 65 -2.99 7.33 10.41
C MET A 65 -1.61 6.98 10.96
N VAL A 66 -1.22 7.57 12.09
CA VAL A 66 0.07 7.26 12.74
C VAL A 66 0.17 5.78 13.10
N SER A 67 -0.90 5.19 13.64
CA SER A 67 -0.93 3.76 13.96
C SER A 67 -0.89 2.87 12.71
N PHE A 68 -1.49 3.31 11.60
CA PHE A 68 -1.43 2.61 10.31
C PHE A 68 0.00 2.64 9.78
N LEU A 69 0.58 3.84 9.63
CA LEU A 69 1.94 4.01 9.08
C LEU A 69 3.00 3.25 9.89
N ARG A 70 2.89 3.21 11.22
CA ARG A 70 3.78 2.39 12.05
C ARG A 70 3.69 0.90 11.70
N ARG A 71 2.47 0.37 11.62
CA ARG A 71 2.24 -1.05 11.31
C ARG A 71 2.68 -1.41 9.89
N VAL A 72 2.45 -0.50 8.94
CA VAL A 72 2.93 -0.64 7.56
C VAL A 72 4.45 -0.65 7.53
N GLY A 73 5.13 0.27 8.23
CA GLY A 73 6.60 0.27 8.32
C GLY A 73 7.15 -1.04 8.88
N GLU A 74 6.54 -1.59 9.93
CA GLU A 74 6.90 -2.90 10.50
C GLU A 74 6.63 -4.06 9.53
N ALA A 75 5.63 -3.95 8.65
CA ALA A 75 5.30 -4.98 7.67
C ALA A 75 6.28 -4.91 6.47
N ILE A 76 6.52 -3.72 5.94
CA ILE A 76 7.49 -3.49 4.86
C ILE A 76 8.90 -3.96 5.27
N ALA A 77 9.33 -3.64 6.49
CA ALA A 77 10.64 -4.08 6.97
C ALA A 77 10.78 -5.62 7.06
N ARG A 78 9.67 -6.34 7.27
CA ARG A 78 9.65 -7.81 7.26
C ARG A 78 9.61 -8.39 5.85
N GLU A 79 8.97 -7.68 4.93
CA GLU A 79 8.95 -8.07 3.53
C GLU A 79 10.27 -7.76 2.82
N GLU A 80 11.18 -6.97 3.39
CA GLU A 80 12.47 -6.64 2.76
C GLU A 80 12.27 -6.00 1.36
N CYS A 81 11.31 -5.09 1.23
CA CYS A 81 11.06 -4.41 -0.04
C CYS A 81 12.23 -3.50 -0.44
N ASP A 82 12.56 -3.49 -1.73
CA ASP A 82 13.62 -2.67 -2.33
C ASP A 82 13.22 -1.18 -2.44
N ILE A 83 11.94 -0.92 -2.69
CA ILE A 83 11.38 0.43 -2.91
C ILE A 83 10.04 0.55 -2.18
N VAL A 84 9.80 1.69 -1.54
CA VAL A 84 8.54 2.10 -0.94
C VAL A 84 7.95 3.28 -1.70
N HIS A 85 6.87 3.02 -2.45
CA HIS A 85 6.05 4.03 -3.10
C HIS A 85 4.78 4.30 -2.27
N ALA A 86 4.61 5.52 -1.80
CA ALA A 86 3.50 5.88 -0.95
C ALA A 86 2.55 6.87 -1.63
N ILE A 87 1.26 6.54 -1.56
CA ILE A 87 0.14 7.42 -1.91
C ILE A 87 -0.37 8.09 -0.62
N SER A 88 -0.36 7.35 0.49
CA SER A 88 -0.57 7.92 1.83
C SER A 88 0.71 8.60 2.35
N PRO A 89 0.61 9.66 3.18
CA PRO A 89 1.77 10.43 3.64
C PRO A 89 2.63 9.61 4.61
N MET A 90 3.57 8.83 4.05
CA MET A 90 4.47 7.94 4.77
C MET A 90 5.87 8.56 4.85
N PRO A 91 6.40 8.86 6.05
CA PRO A 91 7.70 9.50 6.20
C PRO A 91 8.90 8.72 5.67
N THR A 92 8.78 7.39 5.60
CA THR A 92 9.86 6.49 5.17
C THR A 92 9.68 6.01 3.74
N ALA A 93 8.91 6.73 2.92
CA ALA A 93 8.73 6.40 1.52
C ALA A 93 9.91 6.91 0.69
N ASP A 94 10.37 6.10 -0.26
CA ASP A 94 11.34 6.53 -1.28
C ASP A 94 10.68 7.49 -2.29
N ILE A 95 9.41 7.21 -2.61
CA ILE A 95 8.61 8.02 -3.53
C ILE A 95 7.26 8.30 -2.88
N TYR A 96 6.93 9.58 -2.69
CA TYR A 96 5.60 10.00 -2.26
C TYR A 96 4.87 10.70 -3.41
N GLN A 97 3.73 10.16 -3.81
CA GLN A 97 2.85 10.71 -4.84
C GLN A 97 1.38 10.57 -4.40
N PRO A 98 0.81 11.61 -3.76
CA PRO A 98 -0.56 11.60 -3.29
C PRO A 98 -1.60 11.65 -4.42
#